data_AF-A0A9D5K9Z1-F1
#
_entry.id   AF-A0A9D5K9Z1-F1
#
_cell.length_a   1.000
_cell.length_b   1.000
_cell.length_c   1.000
_cell.angle_alpha   90.00
_cell.angle_beta   90.00
_cell.angle_gamma   90.00
#
_symmetry.space_group_name_H-M   'P 1'
#
loop_
_entity.id
_entity.type
_entity.pdbx_description
1 polymer ?
#
loop_
_entity_poly.entity_id
_entity_poly.type
_entity_poly.pdbx_seq_one_letter_code
_entity_poly.pdbx_strand_id
1 'polypeptide(L)'
;MAPLYLLLTLSGFLQPADTVDISRPVAVIFEGDTVVLEEDRFNWDSLARVYLKPMLEAGCAFASIQIENSLLRDDTLFLTTVVDSGQMVGVASLAFHGTHYTRPGLLSRLSGFMPFIFSLDRIAELAVNLEGKNCSVLDWEVVLIPNAKPVPVWETYNESRDSLDSIQPVILNLLVSEDRIPSRVQAAAGYADDEGFTGQADILIANPFGGRREIEFTWRRFQFHDLSYS
;
A
#
# COMPACT_ATOMS: atom_id res chain seq x y z
N MET A 1 -9.49 1.93 1.81
CA MET A 1 -9.42 1.15 3.06
C MET A 1 -8.41 0.04 2.82
N ALA A 2 -7.21 0.13 3.39
CA ALA A 2 -6.21 -0.93 3.25
C ALA A 2 -6.55 -2.13 4.15
N PRO A 3 -6.38 -3.38 3.68
CA PRO A 3 -6.52 -4.54 4.53
C PRO A 3 -5.31 -4.58 5.48
N LEU A 4 -5.60 -4.59 6.78
CA LEU A 4 -4.59 -4.77 7.82
C LEU A 4 -4.58 -6.27 8.09
N TYR A 5 -3.56 -6.99 7.62
CA TYR A 5 -3.39 -8.41 7.95
C TYR A 5 -2.93 -8.52 9.40
N LEU A 6 -3.90 -8.68 10.28
CA LEU A 6 -3.69 -8.86 11.70
C LEU A 6 -3.64 -10.36 11.95
N LEU A 7 -2.43 -10.87 12.21
CA LEU A 7 -2.23 -12.28 12.50
C LEU A 7 -2.71 -12.57 13.93
N LEU A 8 -4.01 -12.86 14.08
CA LEU A 8 -4.57 -13.38 15.32
C LEU A 8 -4.10 -14.82 15.48
N THR A 9 -2.98 -15.03 16.16
CA THR A 9 -2.59 -16.36 16.62
C THR A 9 -3.49 -16.73 17.80
N LEU A 10 -4.60 -17.42 17.52
CA LEU A 10 -5.39 -18.16 18.50
C LEU A 10 -4.58 -19.39 18.95
N SER A 11 -3.46 -19.17 19.65
CA SER A 11 -2.74 -20.25 20.32
C SER A 11 -3.44 -20.57 21.63
N GLY A 12 -4.49 -21.39 21.53
CA GLY A 12 -5.14 -22.05 22.66
C GLY A 12 -6.57 -21.56 22.93
N PHE A 13 -7.52 -22.50 22.89
CA PHE A 13 -8.85 -22.42 23.50
C PHE A 13 -10.02 -21.70 22.81
N LEU A 14 -10.02 -21.59 21.48
CA LEU A 14 -11.30 -21.72 20.76
C LEU A 14 -11.24 -22.98 19.90
N GLN A 15 -11.64 -24.11 20.48
CA GLN A 15 -12.22 -25.15 19.64
C GLN A 15 -13.39 -24.51 18.88
N PRO A 16 -13.54 -24.74 17.57
CA PRO A 16 -14.65 -24.23 16.77
C PRO A 16 -16.00 -24.90 17.11
N ALA A 17 -16.23 -25.24 18.38
CA ALA A 17 -17.39 -25.98 18.85
C ALA A 17 -18.43 -25.10 19.58
N ASP A 18 -18.07 -23.90 20.05
CA ASP A 18 -19.02 -23.03 20.73
C ASP A 18 -19.23 -21.75 19.91
N THR A 19 -20.04 -21.87 18.86
CA THR A 19 -20.85 -20.73 18.42
C THR A 19 -21.69 -20.30 19.62
N VAL A 20 -21.22 -19.33 20.39
CA VAL A 20 -22.02 -18.68 21.42
C VAL A 20 -23.16 -18.01 20.67
N ASP A 21 -24.37 -18.53 20.84
CA ASP A 21 -25.60 -17.95 20.27
C ASP A 21 -25.92 -16.67 21.04
N ILE A 22 -25.32 -15.57 20.60
CA ILE A 22 -25.44 -14.26 21.25
C ILE A 22 -26.77 -13.62 20.84
N SER A 23 -27.86 -14.12 21.40
CA SER A 23 -29.23 -13.59 21.17
C SER A 23 -29.51 -12.27 21.91
N ARG A 24 -28.49 -11.68 22.55
CA ARG A 24 -28.55 -10.43 23.32
C ARG A 24 -27.25 -9.65 23.14
N PRO A 25 -27.27 -8.30 23.17
CA PRO A 25 -26.05 -7.50 23.12
C PRO A 25 -25.14 -7.86 24.30
N VAL A 26 -23.92 -8.30 23.99
CA VAL A 26 -22.91 -8.63 25.00
C VAL A 26 -21.96 -7.45 25.14
N ALA A 27 -21.87 -6.90 26.35
CA ALA A 27 -20.85 -5.92 26.66
C ALA A 27 -19.50 -6.63 26.75
N VAL A 28 -18.46 -6.10 26.09
CA VAL A 28 -17.12 -6.68 26.14
C VAL A 28 -16.24 -5.77 26.99
N ILE A 29 -15.73 -6.30 28.09
CA ILE A 29 -14.83 -5.57 28.99
C ILE A 29 -13.42 -6.08 28.76
N PHE A 30 -12.53 -5.13 28.48
CA PHE A 30 -11.14 -5.38 28.15
C PHE A 30 -10.25 -4.52 29.05
N GLU A 31 -9.44 -5.15 29.90
CA GLU A 31 -8.51 -4.48 30.83
C GLU A 31 -9.10 -3.31 31.67
N GLY A 32 -10.43 -3.27 31.86
CA GLY A 32 -11.12 -2.23 32.61
C GLY A 32 -11.78 -1.15 31.74
N ASP A 33 -11.49 -1.11 30.43
CA ASP A 33 -12.23 -0.31 29.46
C ASP A 33 -13.45 -1.08 28.96
N THR A 34 -14.60 -0.42 28.96
CA THR A 34 -15.86 -1.01 28.50
C THR A 34 -16.03 -0.72 27.02
N VAL A 35 -15.92 -1.75 26.18
CA VAL A 35 -16.30 -1.67 24.77
C VAL A 35 -17.73 -2.22 24.66
N VAL A 36 -18.70 -1.31 24.61
CA VAL A 36 -20.11 -1.68 24.38
C VAL A 36 -20.28 -1.97 22.89
N LEU A 37 -20.64 -3.21 22.56
CA LEU A 37 -20.96 -3.61 21.19
C LEU A 37 -22.48 -3.49 20.98
N GLU A 38 -22.90 -2.64 20.04
CA GLU A 38 -24.31 -2.39 19.75
C GLU A 38 -24.93 -3.36 18.72
N GLU A 39 -24.22 -4.38 18.26
CA GLU A 39 -24.73 -5.29 17.22
C GLU A 39 -24.42 -6.76 17.51
N ASP A 40 -25.30 -7.67 17.05
CA ASP A 40 -25.34 -9.13 17.25
C ASP A 40 -24.10 -9.91 16.73
N ARG A 41 -22.97 -9.23 16.44
CA ARG A 41 -21.75 -9.85 15.89
C ARG A 41 -20.50 -9.20 16.47
N PHE A 42 -19.76 -9.99 17.24
CA PHE A 42 -18.42 -9.64 17.69
C PHE A 42 -17.43 -9.68 16.52
N ASN A 43 -16.76 -8.56 16.22
CA ASN A 43 -15.71 -8.49 15.19
C ASN A 43 -14.31 -8.37 15.83
N TRP A 44 -13.56 -9.47 15.85
CA TRP A 44 -12.19 -9.54 16.35
C TRP A 44 -11.25 -8.52 15.66
N ASP A 45 -11.47 -8.23 14.37
CA ASP A 45 -10.67 -7.24 13.64
C ASP A 45 -10.87 -5.83 14.18
N SER A 46 -12.09 -5.49 14.61
CA SER A 46 -12.37 -4.15 15.17
C SER A 46 -11.67 -3.96 16.50
N LEU A 47 -11.67 -4.97 17.38
CA LEU A 47 -10.96 -4.92 18.66
C LEU A 47 -9.46 -4.76 18.44
N ALA A 48 -8.89 -5.60 17.58
CA ALA A 48 -7.46 -5.58 17.32
C ALA A 48 -7.00 -4.28 16.64
N ARG A 49 -7.82 -3.69 15.76
CA ARG A 49 -7.56 -2.35 15.19
C ARG A 49 -7.53 -1.25 16.24
N VAL A 50 -8.36 -1.30 17.28
CA VAL A 50 -8.36 -0.28 18.35
C VAL A 50 -7.11 -0.42 19.22
N TYR A 51 -6.81 -1.64 19.68
CA TYR A 51 -5.73 -1.87 20.64
C TYR A 51 -4.34 -1.88 20.02
N LEU A 52 -4.19 -2.33 18.77
CA LEU A 52 -2.88 -2.33 18.11
C LEU A 52 -2.56 -1.02 17.40
N LYS A 53 -3.55 -0.14 17.19
CA LYS A 53 -3.33 1.15 16.49
C LYS A 53 -2.21 1.98 17.12
N PRO A 54 -2.14 2.20 18.44
CA PRO A 54 -1.03 2.95 19.05
C PRO A 54 0.34 2.32 18.76
N MET A 55 0.41 0.98 18.66
CA MET A 55 1.66 0.27 18.38
C MET A 55 2.04 0.34 16.90
N LEU A 56 1.06 0.28 16.00
CA LEU A 56 1.28 0.51 14.58
C LEU A 56 1.70 1.96 14.30
N GLU A 57 1.15 2.93 15.02
CA GLU A 57 1.56 4.35 14.97
C GLU A 57 2.96 4.57 15.56
N ALA A 58 3.37 3.77 16.55
CA ALA A 58 4.72 3.76 17.11
C ALA A 58 5.75 3.00 16.24
N GLY A 59 5.33 2.38 15.14
CA GLY A 59 6.21 1.70 14.20
C GLY A 59 6.47 0.23 14.46
N CYS A 60 5.64 -0.40 15.29
CA CYS A 60 5.69 -1.84 15.54
C CYS A 60 4.74 -2.60 14.61
N ALA A 61 5.21 -2.96 13.42
CA ALA A 61 4.40 -3.66 12.41
C ALA A 61 3.94 -5.07 12.81
N PHE A 62 4.64 -5.70 13.78
CA PHE A 62 4.38 -7.06 14.24
C PHE A 62 3.74 -7.10 15.63
N ALA A 63 3.13 -5.99 16.06
CA ALA A 63 2.36 -5.97 17.29
C ALA A 63 1.23 -7.02 17.23
N SER A 64 1.00 -7.71 18.34
CA SER A 64 0.02 -8.78 18.42
C SER A 64 -0.77 -8.69 19.72
N ILE A 65 -1.97 -9.26 19.67
CA ILE A 65 -2.87 -9.37 20.80
C ILE A 65 -3.29 -10.83 20.92
N GLN A 66 -3.13 -11.38 22.11
CA GLN A 66 -3.50 -12.75 22.44
C GLN A 66 -4.55 -12.72 23.54
N ILE A 67 -5.53 -13.63 23.46
CA ILE A 67 -6.54 -13.80 24.50
C ILE A 67 -6.05 -14.92 25.41
N GLU A 68 -5.76 -14.58 26.66
CA GLU A 68 -5.37 -15.58 27.65
C GLU A 68 -6.59 -16.25 28.27
N ASN A 69 -7.67 -15.49 28.49
CA ASN A 69 -8.87 -16.00 29.14
C ASN A 69 -10.12 -15.27 28.65
N SER A 70 -11.25 -15.98 28.68
CA SER A 70 -12.56 -15.40 28.41
C SER A 70 -13.58 -15.88 29.44
N LEU A 71 -14.40 -14.97 29.94
CA LEU A 71 -15.44 -15.27 30.93
C LEU A 71 -16.72 -14.56 30.55
N LEU A 72 -17.80 -15.31 30.30
CA LEU A 72 -19.13 -14.74 30.12
C LEU A 72 -19.86 -14.74 31.47
N ARG A 73 -20.30 -13.56 31.91
CA ARG A 73 -21.08 -13.38 33.14
C ARG A 73 -22.13 -12.30 32.93
N ASP A 74 -23.38 -12.60 33.27
CA ASP A 74 -24.49 -11.63 33.27
C ASP A 74 -24.59 -10.85 31.94
N ASP A 75 -24.60 -11.56 30.80
CA ASP A 75 -24.58 -11.01 29.43
C ASP A 75 -23.36 -10.09 29.13
N THR A 76 -22.27 -10.23 29.88
CA THR A 76 -21.00 -9.51 29.68
C THR A 76 -19.86 -10.49 29.44
N LEU A 77 -19.12 -10.33 28.34
CA LEU A 77 -17.94 -11.11 28.02
C LEU A 77 -16.69 -10.34 28.49
N PHE A 78 -16.03 -10.89 29.49
CA PHE A 78 -14.76 -10.41 29.99
C PHE A 78 -13.64 -11.10 29.23
N LEU A 79 -12.77 -10.32 28.61
CA LEU A 79 -11.58 -10.83 27.93
C LEU A 79 -10.34 -10.41 28.70
N THR A 80 -9.50 -11.37 29.05
CA THR A 80 -8.15 -11.13 29.53
C THR A 80 -7.19 -11.37 28.37
N THR A 81 -6.36 -10.40 28.09
CA THR A 81 -5.48 -10.41 26.93
C THR A 81 -4.07 -10.02 27.30
N VAL A 82 -3.13 -10.49 26.49
CA VAL A 82 -1.75 -10.02 26.50
C VAL A 82 -1.48 -9.34 25.17
N VAL A 83 -1.01 -8.11 25.25
CA VAL A 83 -0.56 -7.34 24.10
C VAL A 83 0.97 -7.40 24.05
N ASP A 84 1.49 -7.93 22.95
CA ASP A 84 2.91 -7.86 22.63
C ASP A 84 3.11 -6.75 21.61
N SER A 85 3.87 -5.72 21.96
CA SER A 85 4.18 -4.65 21.04
C SER A 85 5.05 -5.10 19.88
N GLY A 86 5.80 -6.18 20.03
CA GLY A 86 6.87 -6.51 19.11
C GLY A 86 7.94 -5.42 19.08
N GLN A 87 8.81 -5.50 18.09
CA GLN A 87 9.89 -4.54 17.86
C GLN A 87 9.47 -3.47 16.85
N MET A 88 10.04 -2.28 17.01
CA MET A 88 9.98 -1.25 15.97
C MET A 88 10.72 -1.71 14.71
N VAL A 89 10.14 -1.39 13.55
CA VAL A 89 10.71 -1.80 12.26
C VAL A 89 10.93 -0.63 11.33
N GLY A 90 12.03 -0.71 10.56
CA GLY A 90 12.39 0.26 9.53
C GLY A 90 12.16 -0.32 8.15
N VAL A 91 11.33 0.35 7.33
CA VAL A 91 11.13 -0.03 5.94
C VAL A 91 12.39 0.31 5.16
N ALA A 92 13.17 -0.72 4.82
CA ALA A 92 14.47 -0.58 4.18
C ALA A 92 14.39 -0.61 2.65
N SER A 93 13.38 -1.29 2.10
CA SER A 93 13.18 -1.42 0.66
C SER A 93 11.72 -1.71 0.32
N LEU A 94 11.39 -1.50 -0.95
CA LEU A 94 10.09 -1.80 -1.52
C LEU A 94 10.19 -2.97 -2.50
N ALA A 95 9.23 -3.87 -2.47
CA ALA A 95 8.99 -4.84 -3.53
C ALA A 95 7.59 -4.62 -4.12
N PHE A 96 7.43 -4.90 -5.41
CA PHE A 96 6.19 -4.66 -6.13
C PHE A 96 5.70 -5.93 -6.82
N HIS A 97 4.42 -6.26 -6.62
CA HIS A 97 3.69 -7.34 -7.27
C HIS A 97 2.54 -6.76 -8.09
N GLY A 98 2.12 -7.45 -9.16
CA GLY A 98 1.08 -6.92 -10.07
C GLY A 98 1.58 -5.87 -11.07
N THR A 99 2.90 -5.75 -11.22
CA THR A 99 3.52 -4.83 -12.19
C THR A 99 3.46 -5.44 -13.59
N HIS A 100 2.58 -4.91 -14.44
CA HIS A 100 2.39 -5.41 -15.80
C HIS A 100 3.09 -4.55 -16.86
N TYR A 101 3.26 -3.26 -16.56
CA TYR A 101 3.72 -2.29 -17.55
C TYR A 101 5.02 -1.60 -17.14
N THR A 102 5.33 -1.46 -15.86
CA THR A 102 6.55 -0.80 -15.38
C THR A 102 7.49 -1.81 -14.75
N ARG A 103 8.81 -1.64 -14.95
CA ARG A 103 9.78 -2.46 -14.23
C ARG A 103 9.73 -2.17 -12.72
N PRO A 104 9.69 -3.18 -11.84
CA PRO A 104 9.64 -2.97 -10.38
C PRO A 104 10.73 -2.04 -9.82
N GLY A 105 11.98 -2.23 -10.27
CA GLY A 105 13.10 -1.38 -9.83
C GLY A 105 12.99 0.07 -10.28
N LEU A 106 12.22 0.35 -11.34
CA LEU A 106 11.93 1.72 -11.77
C LEU A 106 10.84 2.35 -10.91
N LEU A 107 9.82 1.59 -10.50
CA LEU A 107 8.76 2.09 -9.60
C LEU A 107 9.33 2.57 -8.26
N SER A 108 10.22 1.79 -7.64
CA SER A 108 10.90 2.19 -6.40
C SER A 108 11.67 3.51 -6.53
N ARG A 109 12.31 3.75 -7.67
CA ARG A 109 13.02 5.01 -7.94
C ARG A 109 12.07 6.16 -8.20
N LEU A 110 11.00 5.92 -8.95
CA LEU A 110 10.02 6.94 -9.33
C LEU A 110 9.14 7.38 -8.15
N SER A 111 8.94 6.50 -7.16
CA SER A 111 8.26 6.84 -5.92
C SER A 111 9.13 7.70 -4.99
N GLY A 112 10.40 7.96 -5.34
CA GLY A 112 11.32 8.73 -4.51
C GLY A 112 11.57 8.07 -3.15
N PHE A 113 11.54 6.74 -3.10
CA PHE A 113 11.60 6.00 -1.85
C PHE A 113 12.87 6.34 -1.05
N MET A 114 12.66 6.67 0.22
CA MET A 114 13.69 6.78 1.24
C MET A 114 13.31 5.86 2.41
N PRO A 115 14.26 5.15 3.05
CA PRO A 115 13.95 4.35 4.22
C PRO A 115 13.30 5.17 5.35
N PHE A 116 12.26 4.62 5.98
CA PHE A 116 11.46 5.28 7.02
C PHE A 116 11.06 4.30 8.12
N ILE A 117 10.71 4.82 9.31
CA ILE A 117 10.12 3.98 10.38
C ILE A 117 8.70 3.62 9.95
N PHE A 118 8.35 2.33 10.02
CA PHE A 118 7.02 1.87 9.64
C PHE A 118 5.94 2.74 10.31
N SER A 119 4.96 3.17 9.51
CA SER A 119 3.75 3.81 10.02
C SER A 119 2.71 3.77 8.92
N LEU A 120 1.44 3.75 9.31
CA LEU A 120 0.33 3.74 8.35
C LEU A 120 0.30 5.03 7.51
N ASP A 121 0.68 6.16 8.10
CA ASP A 121 0.74 7.45 7.41
C ASP A 121 1.78 7.44 6.29
N ARG A 122 2.98 6.90 6.55
CA ARG A 122 4.02 6.76 5.52
C ARG A 122 3.60 5.83 4.39
N ILE A 123 2.88 4.76 4.70
CA ILE A 123 2.32 3.86 3.67
C ILE A 123 1.25 4.58 2.84
N ALA A 124 0.39 5.37 3.47
CA ALA A 124 -0.63 6.16 2.79
C ALA A 124 -0.01 7.23 1.87
N GLU A 125 1.01 7.96 2.34
CA GLU A 125 1.78 8.92 1.53
C GLU A 125 2.42 8.24 0.31
N LEU A 126 3.01 7.05 0.51
CA LEU A 126 3.60 6.27 -0.56
C LEU A 126 2.54 5.82 -1.59
N ALA A 127 1.35 5.41 -1.13
CA ALA A 127 0.24 5.04 -2.01
C ALA A 127 -0.22 6.23 -2.85
N VAL A 128 -0.41 7.41 -2.26
CA VAL A 128 -0.80 8.64 -2.97
C VAL A 128 0.27 9.04 -4.00
N ASN A 129 1.55 8.91 -3.66
CA ASN A 129 2.65 9.17 -4.59
C ASN A 129 2.59 8.22 -5.80
N LEU A 130 2.36 6.93 -5.56
CA LEU A 130 2.21 5.92 -6.62
C LEU A 130 0.95 6.17 -7.49
N GLU A 131 -0.16 6.62 -6.90
CA GLU A 131 -1.37 6.98 -7.66
C GLU A 131 -1.09 8.11 -8.64
N GLY A 132 -0.34 9.14 -8.22
CA GLY A 132 0.17 10.20 -9.10
C GLY A 132 1.11 9.71 -10.21
N LYS A 133 1.43 8.41 -10.20
CA LYS A 133 2.22 7.69 -11.20
C LYS A 133 1.36 6.63 -11.89
N ASN A 134 0.03 6.72 -11.95
CA ASN A 134 -0.83 5.74 -12.63
C ASN A 134 -0.65 4.31 -12.07
N CYS A 135 -0.43 4.21 -10.76
CA CYS A 135 -0.19 2.96 -10.05
C CYS A 135 -0.96 2.97 -8.74
N SER A 136 -2.01 2.17 -8.64
CA SER A 136 -2.83 2.07 -7.42
C SER A 136 -2.30 0.97 -6.52
N VAL A 137 -2.13 1.26 -5.23
CA VAL A 137 -1.80 0.23 -4.23
C VAL A 137 -3.09 -0.49 -3.82
N LEU A 138 -3.17 -1.78 -4.11
CA LEU A 138 -4.32 -2.62 -3.75
C LEU A 138 -4.16 -3.21 -2.35
N ASP A 139 -2.94 -3.60 -2.01
CA ASP A 139 -2.61 -4.31 -0.78
C ASP A 139 -1.13 -4.13 -0.43
N TRP A 140 -0.75 -4.38 0.82
CA TRP A 140 0.61 -4.34 1.28
C TRP A 140 0.89 -5.34 2.41
N GLU A 141 2.15 -5.77 2.48
CA GLU A 141 2.64 -6.69 3.49
C GLU A 141 4.02 -6.26 3.97
N VAL A 142 4.29 -6.39 5.26
CA VAL A 142 5.60 -6.14 5.85
C VAL A 142 6.30 -7.46 6.08
N VAL A 143 7.47 -7.65 5.45
CA VAL A 143 8.24 -8.88 5.52
C VAL A 143 9.58 -8.64 6.21
N LEU A 144 9.87 -9.44 7.23
CA LEU A 144 11.15 -9.42 7.93
C LEU A 144 12.29 -9.85 7.00
N ILE A 145 13.42 -9.15 7.10
CA ILE A 145 14.67 -9.57 6.47
C ILE A 145 15.52 -10.29 7.52
N PRO A 146 15.65 -11.62 7.46
CA PRO A 146 16.44 -12.35 8.45
C PRO A 146 17.90 -11.90 8.41
N ASN A 147 18.49 -11.61 9.58
CA ASN A 147 19.91 -11.27 9.74
C ASN A 147 20.38 -10.01 8.99
N ALA A 148 19.46 -9.13 8.58
CA ALA A 148 19.85 -7.87 7.99
C ALA A 148 20.43 -6.90 9.03
N LYS A 149 21.48 -6.18 8.64
CA LYS A 149 22.04 -5.12 9.48
C LYS A 149 21.03 -3.98 9.59
N PRO A 150 20.94 -3.30 10.75
CA PRO A 150 20.13 -2.10 10.89
C PRO A 150 20.43 -1.12 9.74
N VAL A 151 19.38 -0.64 9.10
CA VAL A 151 19.51 0.35 8.03
C VAL A 151 19.36 1.72 8.67
N PRO A 152 20.27 2.68 8.40
CA PRO A 152 20.13 4.02 8.94
C PRO A 152 18.83 4.63 8.42
N VAL A 153 17.88 4.82 9.33
CA VAL A 153 16.65 5.56 9.07
C VAL A 153 16.94 7.04 9.31
N TRP A 154 16.59 7.89 8.33
CA TRP A 154 16.98 9.30 8.33
C TRP A 154 16.05 10.20 9.15
N GLU A 155 14.98 9.63 9.72
CA GLU A 155 14.07 10.33 10.61
C GLU A 155 14.71 10.44 11.99
N THR A 156 14.76 11.66 12.52
CA THR A 156 15.21 11.92 13.89
C THR A 156 14.13 11.44 14.84
N TYR A 157 14.20 10.16 15.23
CA TYR A 157 13.31 9.62 16.25
C TYR A 157 13.72 10.22 17.60
N ASN A 158 12.81 11.01 18.19
CA ASN A 158 13.09 11.80 19.40
C ASN A 158 12.63 11.12 20.69
N GLU A 159 12.29 9.83 20.67
CA GLU A 159 11.88 9.12 21.88
C GLU A 159 12.91 8.08 22.32
N SER A 160 13.35 8.27 23.56
CA SER A 160 14.44 7.62 24.28
C SER A 160 14.20 6.14 24.62
N ARG A 161 13.53 5.37 23.76
CA ARG A 161 13.16 3.97 24.07
C ARG A 161 13.98 2.91 23.34
N ASP A 162 14.61 3.24 22.22
CA ASP A 162 15.39 2.29 21.44
C ASP A 162 16.59 2.98 20.80
N SER A 163 17.80 2.45 21.01
CA SER A 163 18.96 2.88 20.23
C SER A 163 18.67 2.58 18.76
N LEU A 164 18.97 3.49 17.83
CA LEU A 164 18.80 3.26 16.38
C LEU A 164 19.36 1.92 15.88
N ASP A 165 20.30 1.31 16.63
CA ASP A 165 20.84 -0.03 16.43
C ASP A 165 19.85 -1.20 16.64
N SER A 166 18.67 -0.99 17.23
CA SER A 166 17.64 -2.02 17.47
C SER A 166 16.49 -2.03 16.45
N ILE A 167 16.47 -1.09 15.50
CA ILE A 167 15.44 -1.04 14.46
C ILE A 167 15.64 -2.20 13.49
N GLN A 168 14.69 -3.14 13.48
CA GLN A 168 14.74 -4.29 12.60
C GLN A 168 14.35 -3.88 11.17
N PRO A 169 15.22 -4.06 10.16
CA PRO A 169 14.88 -3.75 8.79
C PRO A 169 13.86 -4.74 8.21
N VAL A 170 12.91 -4.19 7.44
CA VAL A 170 11.84 -4.92 6.75
C VAL A 170 11.73 -4.51 5.28
N ILE A 171 11.13 -5.37 4.47
CA ILE A 171 10.69 -5.07 3.10
C ILE A 171 9.19 -4.78 3.15
N LEU A 172 8.77 -3.68 2.53
CA LEU A 172 7.36 -3.43 2.27
C LEU A 172 7.02 -3.98 0.88
N ASN A 173 6.27 -5.08 0.87
CA ASN A 173 5.72 -5.67 -0.35
C ASN A 173 4.42 -4.93 -0.69
N LEU A 174 4.32 -4.42 -1.91
CA LEU A 174 3.14 -3.72 -2.41
C LEU A 174 2.51 -4.51 -3.55
N LEU A 175 1.25 -4.88 -3.40
CA LEU A 175 0.43 -5.33 -4.51
C LEU A 175 -0.14 -4.09 -5.21
N VAL A 176 0.18 -3.93 -6.49
CA VAL A 176 -0.23 -2.76 -7.26
C VAL A 176 -1.03 -3.13 -8.49
N SER A 177 -1.87 -2.19 -8.94
CA SER A 177 -2.51 -2.19 -10.25
C SER A 177 -1.98 -1.00 -11.04
N GLU A 178 -1.40 -1.27 -12.21
CA GLU A 178 -0.89 -0.22 -13.08
C GLU A 178 -1.87 0.09 -14.20
N ASP A 179 -2.22 1.38 -14.36
CA ASP A 179 -3.00 1.80 -15.51
C ASP A 179 -2.13 1.79 -16.76
N ARG A 180 -2.68 1.22 -17.83
CA ARG A 180 -2.03 1.21 -19.13
C ARG A 180 -2.06 2.62 -19.71
N ILE A 181 -0.89 3.20 -19.96
CA ILE A 181 -0.77 4.37 -20.85
C ILE A 181 -0.89 3.85 -22.30
N PRO A 182 -1.96 4.19 -23.05
CA PRO A 182 -2.16 3.63 -24.37
C PRO A 182 -1.24 4.29 -25.41
N SER A 183 -0.61 3.48 -26.26
CA SER A 183 -0.03 3.99 -27.51
C SER A 183 -1.15 4.54 -28.39
N ARG A 184 -0.90 5.64 -29.09
CA ARG A 184 -1.89 6.33 -29.93
C ARG A 184 -1.35 6.51 -31.35
N VAL A 185 -2.23 6.34 -32.32
CA VAL A 185 -2.00 6.76 -33.70
C VAL A 185 -3.06 7.79 -34.06
N GLN A 186 -2.64 8.96 -34.52
CA GLN A 186 -3.51 10.01 -35.04
C GLN A 186 -3.06 10.31 -36.47
N ALA A 187 -4.02 10.43 -37.38
CA ALA A 187 -3.75 10.89 -38.74
C ALA A 187 -4.75 11.98 -39.10
N ALA A 188 -4.27 13.00 -39.79
CA ALA A 188 -5.06 14.07 -40.36
C ALA A 188 -4.66 14.23 -41.82
N ALA A 189 -5.64 14.45 -42.68
CA ALA A 189 -5.43 14.78 -44.08
C ALA A 189 -6.23 16.04 -44.40
N GLY A 190 -5.67 16.91 -45.21
CA GLY A 190 -6.26 18.19 -45.59
C GLY A 190 -6.03 18.47 -47.07
N TYR A 191 -6.83 19.39 -47.59
CA TYR A 191 -6.62 19.97 -48.91
C TYR A 191 -6.83 21.48 -48.78
N ALA A 192 -5.88 22.25 -49.33
CA ALA A 192 -6.00 23.69 -49.45
C ALA A 192 -5.70 24.09 -50.90
N ASP A 193 -6.43 25.07 -51.43
CA ASP A 193 -6.35 25.47 -52.84
C ASP A 193 -4.95 25.98 -53.23
N ASP A 194 -4.20 26.52 -52.26
CA ASP A 194 -2.85 27.06 -52.39
C ASP A 194 -1.73 26.09 -52.00
N GLU A 195 -2.00 25.10 -51.13
CA GLU A 195 -1.00 24.14 -50.63
C GLU A 195 -1.17 22.71 -51.19
N GLY A 196 -2.24 22.44 -51.93
CA GLY A 196 -2.58 21.12 -52.43
C GLY A 196 -2.94 20.13 -51.32
N PHE A 197 -2.63 18.85 -51.53
CA PHE A 197 -2.92 17.80 -50.53
C PHE A 197 -1.88 17.81 -49.42
N THR A 198 -2.35 17.96 -48.18
CA THR A 198 -1.54 17.90 -46.96
C THR A 198 -1.90 16.68 -46.12
N GLY A 199 -0.92 16.15 -45.40
CA GLY A 199 -1.12 15.03 -44.51
C GLY A 199 -0.22 15.11 -43.29
N GLN A 200 -0.74 14.73 -42.14
CA GLN A 200 0.00 14.56 -40.90
C GLN A 200 -0.36 13.21 -40.29
N ALA A 201 0.63 12.51 -39.76
CA ALA A 201 0.44 11.34 -38.94
C ALA A 201 1.33 11.42 -37.70
N ASP A 202 0.75 11.22 -36.53
CA ASP A 202 1.41 11.19 -35.24
C ASP A 202 1.26 9.79 -34.65
N ILE A 203 2.40 9.17 -34.31
CA ILE A 203 2.46 7.87 -33.64
C ILE A 203 3.12 8.10 -32.28
N LEU A 204 2.36 7.89 -31.21
CA LEU A 204 2.83 7.88 -29.84
C LEU A 204 2.97 6.44 -29.37
N ILE A 205 4.19 6.00 -29.08
CA ILE A 205 4.47 4.74 -28.39
C ILE A 205 4.65 5.05 -26.91
N ALA A 206 3.65 4.67 -26.11
CA ALA A 206 3.67 4.88 -24.67
C ALA A 206 4.37 3.71 -23.95
N ASN A 207 5.19 4.06 -22.96
CA ASN A 207 5.87 3.16 -22.04
C ASN A 207 6.60 1.96 -22.70
N PRO A 208 7.44 2.17 -23.73
CA PRO A 208 8.17 1.06 -24.35
C PRO A 208 9.11 0.42 -23.32
N PHE A 209 9.09 -0.92 -23.27
CA PHE A 209 9.92 -1.75 -22.39
C PHE A 209 9.77 -1.49 -20.88
N GLY A 210 8.66 -0.85 -20.48
CA GLY A 210 8.36 -0.52 -19.10
C GLY A 210 9.25 0.55 -18.48
N GLY A 211 9.80 1.44 -19.33
CA GLY A 211 10.68 2.53 -18.93
C GLY A 211 9.98 3.83 -18.55
N ARG A 212 8.64 3.89 -18.62
CA ARG A 212 7.79 5.09 -18.44
C ARG A 212 8.27 6.29 -19.26
N ARG A 213 8.56 6.01 -20.53
CA ARG A 213 8.92 7.01 -21.55
C ARG A 213 7.83 7.05 -22.62
N GLU A 214 7.80 8.13 -23.36
CA GLU A 214 6.99 8.25 -24.56
C GLU A 214 7.91 8.48 -25.74
N ILE A 215 7.65 7.79 -26.85
CA ILE A 215 8.34 8.01 -28.12
C ILE A 215 7.28 8.50 -29.09
N GLU A 216 7.44 9.74 -29.54
CA GLU A 216 6.55 10.37 -30.51
C GLU A 216 7.24 10.42 -31.88
N PHE A 217 6.53 9.96 -32.90
CA PHE A 217 6.92 10.09 -34.29
C PHE A 217 5.86 10.92 -35.02
N THR A 218 6.25 12.09 -35.50
CA THR A 218 5.41 12.94 -36.33
C THR A 218 5.91 12.92 -37.76
N TRP A 219 5.03 12.57 -38.69
CA TRP A 219 5.23 12.69 -40.12
C TRP A 219 4.30 13.75 -40.69
N ARG A 220 4.83 14.62 -41.55
CA ARG A 220 4.05 15.63 -42.28
C ARG A 220 4.45 15.65 -43.75
N ARG A 221 3.46 15.77 -44.63
CA ARG A 221 3.65 16.00 -46.07
C ARG A 221 3.09 17.36 -46.43
N PHE A 222 3.95 18.18 -47.02
CA PHE A 222 3.60 19.43 -47.69
C PHE A 222 3.92 19.27 -49.17
N GLN A 223 3.00 19.64 -50.05
CA GLN A 223 3.25 19.65 -51.48
C GLN A 223 3.81 21.02 -51.85
N PHE A 224 5.10 21.11 -52.18
CA PHE A 224 5.67 22.35 -52.71
C PHE A 224 5.20 22.51 -54.16
N HIS A 225 4.48 23.59 -54.47
CA HIS A 225 4.29 23.99 -55.85
C HIS A 225 5.63 24.49 -56.40
N ASP A 226 6.11 23.84 -57.46
CA ASP A 226 7.15 24.41 -58.32
C ASP A 226 6.64 25.76 -58.81
N LEU A 227 7.26 26.84 -58.35
CA LEU A 227 7.15 28.16 -58.96
C LEU A 227 7.87 28.08 -60.32
N SER A 228 7.21 27.51 -61.32
CA SER A 228 7.57 27.75 -62.71
C SER A 228 7.26 29.23 -63.01
N TYR A 229 8.28 30.07 -62.87
CA TYR A 229 8.29 31.43 -63.37
C TYR A 229 7.96 31.40 -64.87
N SER A 230 6.79 31.94 -65.23
CA SER A 230 6.46 32.38 -66.58
C SER A 230 7.00 33.77 -66.83
#